data_AF-A0A7W1U670-F1
#
_entry.id   AF-A0A7W1U670-F1
#
_cell.length_a   1.000
_cell.length_b   1.000
_cell.length_c   1.000
_cell.angle_alpha   90.00
_cell.angle_beta   90.00
_cell.angle_gamma   90.00
#
_symmetry.space_group_name_H-M   'P 1'
#
loop_
_entity.id
_entity.type
_entity.pdbx_description
1 polymer ?
#
loop_
_entity_poly.entity_id
_entity_poly.type
_entity_poly.pdbx_seq_one_letter_code
_entity_poly.pdbx_strand_id
1 'polypeptide(L)'
;MISLGAILVLGACAAPEHSPPSAPLVPGDPAAPSQVTPADALALAELYSRHPWQPFARNILHGADAAGVKVDTPDAGYHPEHGRNGWWIPGEVNEGIPYKWGGFDDPATFDRAIAEGRAAGDVSSPAKRAADNRAVSVQAAGVDCSGFVSRCLKLPEVHDSSQLPALCDPLARTDDLRPGDLLNIPHRHVILFAGWARPDHSWIYYYETGGIPEWKPALKQSPLQTILSLGFQPLRYRGMAREEVPSGKQVLTRAVRQRAVNVAQPVIGEP
;
A
#
# COMPACT_ATOMS: atom_id res chain seq x y z
N MET A 1 -42.18 -52.65 32.42
CA MET A 1 -41.00 -52.77 31.54
C MET A 1 -40.78 -51.43 30.87
N ILE A 2 -39.92 -50.59 31.45
CA ILE A 2 -39.56 -49.27 30.91
C ILE A 2 -38.14 -49.43 30.38
N SER A 3 -37.96 -49.29 29.07
CA SER A 3 -36.65 -49.36 28.42
C SER A 3 -36.16 -47.94 28.16
N LEU A 4 -35.11 -47.53 28.89
CA LEU A 4 -34.38 -46.29 28.67
C LEU A 4 -33.36 -46.53 27.55
N GLY A 5 -33.53 -45.88 26.39
CA GLY A 5 -32.51 -45.83 25.35
C GLY A 5 -31.46 -44.80 25.68
N ALA A 6 -30.21 -45.22 25.90
CA ALA A 6 -29.07 -44.34 26.05
C ALA A 6 -28.55 -43.89 24.68
N ILE A 7 -28.55 -42.58 24.42
CA ILE A 7 -27.90 -41.98 23.25
C ILE A 7 -26.44 -41.70 23.62
N LEU A 8 -25.51 -42.41 22.98
CA LEU A 8 -24.08 -42.13 23.05
C LEU A 8 -23.74 -41.01 22.05
N VAL A 9 -23.33 -39.85 22.53
CA VAL A 9 -22.74 -38.78 21.70
C VAL A 9 -21.23 -38.99 21.70
N LEU A 10 -20.67 -39.45 20.58
CA LEU A 10 -19.23 -39.48 20.35
C LEU A 10 -18.76 -38.07 19.98
N GLY A 11 -18.11 -37.39 20.91
CA GLY A 11 -17.36 -36.17 20.62
C GLY A 11 -16.09 -36.50 19.84
N ALA A 12 -16.03 -36.10 18.57
CA ALA A 12 -14.80 -36.16 17.79
C ALA A 12 -13.88 -35.01 18.22
N CYS A 13 -12.77 -35.35 18.87
CA CYS A 13 -11.68 -34.41 19.09
C CYS A 13 -11.05 -34.05 17.74
N ALA A 14 -11.22 -32.81 17.29
CA ALA A 14 -10.48 -32.29 16.14
C ALA A 14 -8.99 -32.15 16.54
N ALA A 15 -8.11 -32.89 15.86
CA ALA A 15 -6.68 -32.69 15.98
C ALA A 15 -6.29 -31.33 15.37
N PRO A 16 -5.26 -30.64 15.90
CA PRO A 16 -4.79 -29.39 15.31
C PRO A 16 -4.15 -29.69 13.95
N GLU A 17 -4.64 -29.04 12.90
CA GLU A 17 -4.02 -29.07 11.56
C GLU A 17 -2.58 -28.56 11.67
N HIS A 18 -1.62 -29.48 11.58
CA HIS A 18 -0.22 -29.14 11.40
C HIS A 18 -0.07 -28.48 10.02
N SER A 19 -0.04 -27.15 9.99
CA SER A 19 0.41 -26.43 8.80
C SER A 19 1.86 -26.82 8.53
N PRO A 20 2.23 -27.22 7.30
CA PRO A 20 3.61 -27.55 6.99
C PRO A 20 4.51 -26.33 7.21
N PRO A 21 5.75 -26.50 7.70
CA PRO A 21 6.67 -25.39 7.93
C PRO A 21 6.84 -24.54 6.66
N SER A 22 6.93 -23.22 6.84
CA SER A 22 7.31 -22.29 5.78
C SER A 22 8.69 -22.66 5.22
N ALA A 23 8.89 -22.49 3.91
CA ALA A 23 10.20 -22.70 3.34
C ALA A 23 11.20 -21.70 3.97
N PRO A 24 12.45 -22.10 4.23
CA PRO A 24 13.44 -21.20 4.80
C PRO A 24 13.68 -20.01 3.86
N LEU A 25 13.67 -18.79 4.43
CA LEU A 25 13.99 -17.57 3.70
C LEU A 25 15.48 -17.27 3.80
N VAL A 26 16.09 -16.98 2.67
CA VAL A 26 17.44 -16.39 2.58
C VAL A 26 17.29 -14.87 2.71
N PRO A 27 18.03 -14.22 3.62
CA PRO A 27 18.05 -12.76 3.72
C PRO A 27 18.42 -12.08 2.39
N GLY A 28 18.05 -10.80 2.27
CA GLY A 28 18.50 -9.97 1.16
C GLY A 28 19.98 -9.60 1.27
N ASP A 29 20.42 -8.68 0.42
CA ASP A 29 21.72 -8.04 0.49
C ASP A 29 21.94 -7.43 1.90
N PRO A 30 22.95 -7.86 2.68
CA PRO A 30 23.23 -7.31 4.01
C PRO A 30 23.56 -5.82 4.02
N ALA A 31 23.96 -5.26 2.88
CA ALA A 31 24.23 -3.83 2.72
C ALA A 31 22.97 -3.01 2.38
N ALA A 32 21.82 -3.66 2.17
CA ALA A 32 20.56 -2.95 1.96
C ALA A 32 20.15 -2.17 3.22
N PRO A 33 19.48 -1.00 3.09
CA PRO A 33 19.09 -0.16 4.23
C PRO A 33 18.17 -0.84 5.25
N SER A 34 17.49 -1.93 4.85
CA SER A 34 16.60 -2.71 5.71
C SER A 34 16.56 -4.17 5.22
N GLN A 35 16.13 -5.06 6.12
CA GLN A 35 15.75 -6.44 5.77
C GLN A 35 14.25 -6.60 5.98
N VAL A 36 13.56 -7.14 4.99
CA VAL A 36 12.09 -7.31 5.04
C VAL A 36 11.69 -8.59 4.32
N THR A 37 10.65 -9.26 4.82
CA THR A 37 10.05 -10.41 4.13
C THR A 37 8.88 -9.94 3.26
N PRO A 38 8.48 -10.69 2.22
CA PRO A 38 7.27 -10.39 1.47
C PRO A 38 6.01 -10.31 2.35
N ALA A 39 5.92 -11.16 3.36
CA ALA A 39 4.80 -11.17 4.31
C ALA A 39 4.78 -9.89 5.16
N ASP A 40 5.94 -9.44 5.66
CA ASP A 40 6.05 -8.19 6.42
C ASP A 40 5.66 -6.97 5.58
N ALA A 41 6.17 -6.89 4.35
CA ALA A 41 5.89 -5.77 3.45
C ALA A 41 4.39 -5.66 3.12
N LEU A 42 3.75 -6.81 2.84
CA LEU A 42 2.32 -6.84 2.53
C LEU A 42 1.43 -6.67 3.78
N ALA A 43 1.89 -7.11 4.96
CA ALA A 43 1.20 -6.84 6.22
C ALA A 43 1.21 -5.34 6.55
N LEU A 44 2.33 -4.64 6.30
CA LEU A 44 2.40 -3.18 6.41
C LEU A 44 1.50 -2.51 5.37
N ALA A 45 1.49 -2.98 4.12
CA ALA A 45 0.61 -2.44 3.09
C ALA A 45 -0.88 -2.53 3.48
N GLU A 46 -1.30 -3.67 4.05
CA GLU A 46 -2.66 -3.86 4.58
C GLU A 46 -2.92 -2.96 5.80
N LEU A 47 -1.97 -2.84 6.73
CA LEU A 47 -2.07 -1.96 7.89
C LEU A 47 -2.33 -0.52 7.46
N TYR A 48 -1.55 0.02 6.53
CA TYR A 48 -1.73 1.38 6.01
C TYR A 48 -3.05 1.58 5.29
N SER A 49 -3.53 0.56 4.58
CA SER A 49 -4.81 0.60 3.87
C SER A 49 -6.02 0.56 4.80
N ARG A 50 -5.83 0.05 6.03
CA ARG A 50 -6.88 -0.23 7.01
C ARG A 50 -6.70 0.46 8.35
N HIS A 51 -5.68 1.30 8.49
CA HIS A 51 -5.37 1.97 9.75
C HIS A 51 -6.58 2.79 10.21
N PRO A 52 -7.19 2.51 11.37
CA PRO A 52 -8.36 3.22 11.83
C PRO A 52 -7.96 4.54 12.50
N TRP A 53 -8.62 5.63 12.14
CA TRP A 53 -8.36 6.96 12.71
C TRP A 53 -9.61 7.84 12.67
N GLN A 54 -9.67 8.87 13.52
CA GLN A 54 -10.82 9.78 13.62
C GLN A 54 -10.37 11.24 13.44
N PRO A 55 -10.57 11.83 12.24
CA PRO A 55 -10.38 13.26 12.01
C PRO A 55 -11.49 14.10 12.63
N PHE A 56 -11.24 15.40 12.75
CA PHE A 56 -12.26 16.42 13.02
C PHE A 56 -12.11 17.57 12.03
N ALA A 57 -13.02 18.55 12.09
CA ALA A 57 -12.97 19.74 11.23
C ALA A 57 -11.62 20.48 11.26
N ARG A 58 -10.90 20.42 12.40
CA ARG A 58 -9.55 21.00 12.53
C ARG A 58 -8.50 20.35 11.62
N ASN A 59 -8.76 19.15 11.10
CA ASN A 59 -7.85 18.41 10.24
C ASN A 59 -8.14 18.64 8.74
N ILE A 60 -9.10 19.51 8.40
CA ILE A 60 -9.41 19.91 7.02
C ILE A 60 -8.57 21.13 6.66
N LEU A 61 -7.95 21.11 5.48
CA LEU A 61 -7.30 22.29 4.90
C LEU A 61 -7.48 22.31 3.39
N HIS A 62 -8.13 23.38 2.90
CA HIS A 62 -8.28 23.71 1.48
C HIS A 62 -7.79 25.13 1.24
N GLY A 63 -6.51 25.28 0.98
CA GLY A 63 -5.88 26.59 0.88
C GLY A 63 -4.39 26.56 1.19
N ALA A 64 -3.80 27.74 1.37
CA ALA A 64 -2.40 27.83 1.75
C ALA A 64 -2.19 27.45 3.23
N ASP A 65 -1.15 26.67 3.51
CA ASP A 65 -0.60 26.54 4.84
C ASP A 65 0.16 27.81 5.27
N ALA A 66 0.71 27.84 6.48
CA ALA A 66 1.42 29.03 6.98
C ALA A 66 2.71 29.37 6.20
N ALA A 67 3.23 28.45 5.39
CA ALA A 67 4.37 28.69 4.50
C ALA A 67 3.94 29.09 3.07
N GLY A 68 2.63 29.18 2.80
CA GLY A 68 2.10 29.49 1.48
C GLY A 68 1.92 28.29 0.56
N VAL A 69 2.19 27.07 1.04
CA VAL A 69 2.01 25.84 0.25
C VAL A 69 0.53 25.52 0.20
N LYS A 70 -0.04 25.40 -1.01
CA LYS A 70 -1.43 24.95 -1.17
C LYS A 70 -1.56 23.50 -0.70
N VAL A 71 -2.51 23.27 0.21
CA VAL A 71 -2.93 21.97 0.72
C VAL A 71 -4.40 21.78 0.39
N ASP A 72 -4.73 20.57 -0.07
CA ASP A 72 -6.12 20.13 -0.26
C ASP A 72 -6.27 18.74 0.36
N THR A 73 -7.00 18.65 1.46
CA THR A 73 -7.28 17.38 2.14
C THR A 73 -8.27 16.51 1.35
N PRO A 74 -8.09 15.17 1.27
CA PRO A 74 -9.07 14.28 0.64
C PRO A 74 -10.25 13.93 1.57
N ASP A 75 -10.83 14.92 2.25
CA ASP A 75 -12.06 14.75 3.03
C ASP A 75 -13.29 14.65 2.15
N ALA A 76 -14.43 14.25 2.73
CA ALA A 76 -15.68 14.05 2.03
C ALA A 76 -16.21 15.31 1.32
N GLY A 77 -15.74 16.53 1.67
CA GLY A 77 -16.07 17.77 0.97
C GLY A 77 -15.18 18.07 -0.24
N TYR A 78 -14.07 17.36 -0.42
CA TYR A 78 -13.17 17.53 -1.56
C TYR A 78 -13.77 16.95 -2.84
N HIS A 79 -14.27 17.84 -3.70
CA HIS A 79 -14.89 17.50 -4.98
C HIS A 79 -14.26 18.31 -6.13
N PRO A 80 -13.09 17.91 -6.63
CA PRO A 80 -12.47 18.61 -7.75
C PRO A 80 -13.29 18.43 -9.02
N GLU A 81 -13.37 19.46 -9.87
CA GLU A 81 -14.06 19.38 -11.19
C GLU A 81 -13.49 18.26 -12.07
N HIS A 82 -12.17 18.07 -11.98
CA HIS A 82 -11.42 17.02 -12.64
C HIS A 82 -10.55 16.30 -11.62
N GLY A 83 -10.87 15.04 -11.33
CA GLY A 83 -10.11 14.25 -10.40
C GLY A 83 -10.98 13.25 -9.65
N ARG A 84 -10.54 12.93 -8.43
CA ARG A 84 -11.23 12.00 -7.54
C ARG A 84 -11.71 12.74 -6.31
N ASN A 85 -12.92 12.41 -5.90
CA ASN A 85 -13.47 12.88 -4.65
C ASN A 85 -12.62 12.41 -3.47
N GLY A 86 -12.60 13.21 -2.41
CA GLY A 86 -12.16 12.76 -1.11
C GLY A 86 -13.17 11.78 -0.50
N TRP A 87 -12.81 11.22 0.64
CA TRP A 87 -13.48 10.05 1.18
C TRP A 87 -13.68 10.10 2.70
N TRP A 88 -12.76 10.73 3.45
CA TRP A 88 -12.81 10.65 4.90
C TRP A 88 -13.79 11.65 5.50
N ILE A 89 -14.54 11.22 6.51
CA ILE A 89 -15.62 12.01 7.13
C ILE A 89 -15.18 12.54 8.50
N PRO A 90 -15.20 13.87 8.73
CA PRO A 90 -14.88 14.44 10.03
C PRO A 90 -15.83 13.93 11.12
N GLY A 91 -15.29 13.54 12.27
CA GLY A 91 -16.05 13.03 13.40
C GLY A 91 -16.35 11.54 13.34
N GLU A 92 -16.05 10.85 12.25
CA GLU A 92 -16.23 9.40 12.10
C GLU A 92 -14.89 8.64 12.13
N VAL A 93 -14.94 7.35 12.48
CA VAL A 93 -13.77 6.48 12.33
C VAL A 93 -13.66 6.10 10.86
N ASN A 94 -12.52 6.44 10.27
CA ASN A 94 -12.17 6.21 8.88
C ASN A 94 -11.06 5.14 8.80
N GLU A 95 -10.99 4.39 7.69
CA GLU A 95 -9.95 3.38 7.47
C GLU A 95 -9.00 3.77 6.33
N GLY A 96 -7.71 3.82 6.67
CA GLY A 96 -6.59 4.00 5.75
C GLY A 96 -5.95 5.39 5.84
N ILE A 97 -4.63 5.42 5.81
CA ILE A 97 -3.85 6.68 5.90
C ILE A 97 -4.04 7.48 4.60
N PRO A 98 -4.45 8.76 4.67
CA PRO A 98 -4.71 9.56 3.49
C PRO A 98 -3.42 9.82 2.70
N TYR A 99 -3.59 10.00 1.39
CA TYR A 99 -2.53 10.45 0.51
C TYR A 99 -2.06 11.85 0.93
N LYS A 100 -0.74 12.03 1.03
CA LYS A 100 -0.09 13.32 1.26
C LYS A 100 1.10 13.45 0.33
N TRP A 101 1.13 14.47 -0.52
CA TRP A 101 2.30 14.82 -1.34
C TRP A 101 3.57 14.98 -0.47
N GLY A 102 4.64 14.27 -0.83
CA GLY A 102 5.88 14.22 -0.04
C GLY A 102 5.67 13.60 1.35
N GLY A 103 4.73 12.68 1.49
CA GLY A 103 4.33 12.09 2.76
C GLY A 103 5.09 10.80 3.07
N PHE A 104 5.55 10.65 4.31
CA PHE A 104 6.29 9.47 4.78
C PHE A 104 5.90 9.08 6.22
N ASP A 105 4.69 9.40 6.69
CA ASP A 105 4.30 9.04 8.05
C ASP A 105 4.25 7.52 8.28
N ASP A 106 4.57 7.11 9.52
CA ASP A 106 4.08 5.83 10.05
C ASP A 106 2.76 6.01 10.79
N PRO A 107 2.02 4.93 11.07
CA PRO A 107 0.72 5.05 11.71
C PRO A 107 0.76 5.86 13.03
N ALA A 108 1.84 5.71 13.82
CA ALA A 108 1.96 6.42 15.08
C ALA A 108 2.27 7.91 14.89
N THR A 109 3.16 8.27 13.94
CA THR A 109 3.43 9.68 13.63
C THR A 109 2.23 10.36 12.97
N PHE A 110 1.50 9.64 12.12
CA PHE A 110 0.24 10.07 11.54
C PHE A 110 -0.81 10.36 12.63
N ASP A 111 -1.08 9.42 13.53
CA ASP A 111 -2.08 9.59 14.59
C ASP A 111 -1.76 10.78 15.49
N ARG A 112 -0.49 10.94 15.86
CA ARG A 112 -0.02 12.10 16.64
C ARG A 112 -0.28 13.40 15.88
N ALA A 113 0.06 13.46 14.60
CA ALA A 113 -0.18 14.64 13.77
C ALA A 113 -1.67 15.00 13.67
N ILE A 114 -2.55 14.00 13.52
CA ILE A 114 -4.00 14.22 13.53
C ILE A 114 -4.48 14.75 14.88
N ALA A 115 -3.98 14.18 15.98
CA ALA A 115 -4.30 14.67 17.32
C ALA A 115 -3.86 16.13 17.55
N GLU A 116 -2.69 16.50 17.03
CA GLU A 116 -2.14 17.87 17.02
C GLU A 116 -2.92 18.85 16.12
N GLY A 117 -3.86 18.35 15.31
CA GLY A 117 -4.68 19.19 14.42
C GLY A 117 -4.04 19.48 13.06
N ARG A 118 -3.06 18.68 12.63
CA ARG A 118 -2.52 18.78 11.26
C ARG A 118 -3.55 18.37 10.22
N ALA A 119 -3.41 18.89 9.01
CA ALA A 119 -4.23 18.51 7.87
C ALA A 119 -4.07 17.01 7.57
N ALA A 120 -5.19 16.29 7.39
CA ALA A 120 -5.16 14.86 7.13
C ALA A 120 -5.13 14.58 5.63
N GLY A 121 -3.92 14.46 5.09
CA GLY A 121 -3.66 14.32 3.66
C GLY A 121 -3.42 15.65 2.96
N ASP A 122 -2.94 15.53 1.72
CA ASP A 122 -2.63 16.61 0.82
C ASP A 122 -2.54 16.05 -0.60
N VAL A 123 -3.62 16.18 -1.38
CA VAL A 123 -3.77 15.53 -2.68
C VAL A 123 -2.76 16.04 -3.71
N SER A 124 -2.32 15.16 -4.61
CA SER A 124 -1.49 15.57 -5.74
C SER A 124 -2.27 16.48 -6.69
N SER A 125 -1.57 17.45 -7.29
CA SER A 125 -2.06 18.29 -8.37
C SER A 125 -0.96 18.57 -9.39
N PRO A 126 -1.29 19.00 -10.62
CA PRO A 126 -0.28 19.41 -11.61
C PRO A 126 0.70 20.46 -11.07
N ALA A 127 0.22 21.41 -10.28
CA ALA A 127 1.06 22.44 -9.66
C ALA A 127 2.06 21.84 -8.65
N LYS A 128 1.62 20.88 -7.82
CA LYS A 128 2.50 20.18 -6.87
C LYS A 128 3.58 19.40 -7.59
N ARG A 129 3.22 18.63 -8.62
CA ARG A 129 4.19 17.89 -9.43
C ARG A 129 5.22 18.80 -10.09
N ALA A 130 4.80 19.95 -10.60
CA ALA A 130 5.72 20.92 -11.20
C ALA A 130 6.65 21.60 -10.18
N ALA A 131 6.19 21.78 -8.94
CA ALA A 131 6.95 22.41 -7.86
C ALA A 131 7.77 21.41 -7.03
N ASP A 132 7.46 20.11 -7.14
CA ASP A 132 8.14 18.98 -6.50
C ASP A 132 8.23 19.17 -4.98
N ASN A 133 9.42 18.97 -4.38
CA ASN A 133 9.66 19.14 -2.94
C ASN A 133 9.30 20.53 -2.39
N ARG A 134 9.21 21.56 -3.23
CA ARG A 134 8.77 22.90 -2.80
C ARG A 134 7.28 22.97 -2.48
N ALA A 135 6.50 21.96 -2.87
CA ALA A 135 5.07 21.90 -2.65
C ALA A 135 4.66 20.91 -1.54
N VAL A 136 5.62 20.46 -0.74
CA VAL A 136 5.42 19.56 0.39
C VAL A 136 5.09 20.39 1.63
N SER A 137 3.87 20.23 2.16
CA SER A 137 3.48 20.88 3.42
C SER A 137 3.99 20.09 4.63
N VAL A 138 4.55 20.80 5.61
CA VAL A 138 4.89 20.27 6.94
C VAL A 138 3.69 20.25 7.89
N GLN A 139 2.58 20.90 7.49
CA GLN A 139 1.34 20.99 8.27
C GLN A 139 0.30 19.95 7.86
N ALA A 140 0.64 19.07 6.92
CA ALA A 140 -0.16 17.92 6.53
C ALA A 140 0.51 16.60 6.96
N ALA A 141 -0.29 15.56 7.17
CA ALA A 141 0.15 14.22 7.56
C ALA A 141 -0.42 13.14 6.61
N GLY A 142 0.35 12.10 6.35
CA GLY A 142 -0.01 11.00 5.46
C GLY A 142 1.18 10.43 4.69
N VAL A 143 0.89 9.70 3.61
CA VAL A 143 1.91 9.10 2.73
C VAL A 143 1.63 9.37 1.26
N ASP A 144 2.69 9.57 0.46
CA ASP A 144 2.58 9.47 -1.00
C ASP A 144 2.91 8.04 -1.50
N CYS A 145 2.94 7.85 -2.82
CA CYS A 145 3.22 6.54 -3.42
C CYS A 145 4.56 5.95 -2.94
N SER A 146 5.61 6.76 -2.96
CA SER A 146 6.98 6.35 -2.65
C SER A 146 7.26 6.27 -1.16
N GLY A 147 6.68 7.16 -0.35
CA GLY A 147 6.73 7.08 1.10
C GLY A 147 5.98 5.87 1.63
N PHE A 148 4.83 5.54 1.05
CA PHE A 148 4.10 4.30 1.37
C PHE A 148 4.94 3.05 1.06
N VAL A 149 5.53 2.96 -0.14
CA VAL A 149 6.38 1.82 -0.50
C VAL A 149 7.65 1.76 0.38
N SER A 150 8.29 2.90 0.65
CA SER A 150 9.44 2.98 1.56
C SER A 150 9.10 2.47 2.95
N ARG A 151 7.90 2.77 3.47
CA ARG A 151 7.41 2.24 4.74
C ARG A 151 7.16 0.73 4.69
N CYS A 152 6.56 0.22 3.62
CA CYS A 152 6.39 -1.23 3.42
C CYS A 152 7.73 -1.98 3.37
N LEU A 153 8.77 -1.34 2.82
CA LEU A 153 10.13 -1.87 2.79
C LEU A 153 10.90 -1.63 4.10
N LYS A 154 10.29 -1.02 5.12
CA LYS A 154 10.93 -0.66 6.41
C LYS A 154 12.20 0.18 6.23
N LEU A 155 12.25 1.05 5.21
CA LEU A 155 13.38 1.95 5.02
C LEU A 155 13.44 2.99 6.14
N PRO A 156 14.64 3.40 6.58
CA PRO A 156 14.80 4.39 7.66
C PRO A 156 14.37 5.81 7.24
N GLU A 157 14.39 6.08 5.93
CA GLU A 157 14.00 7.35 5.32
C GLU A 157 13.27 7.10 4.00
N VAL A 158 12.52 8.10 3.54
CA VAL A 158 11.84 8.04 2.26
C VAL A 158 12.86 7.95 1.13
N HIS A 159 12.64 6.99 0.23
CA HIS A 159 13.27 6.97 -1.08
C HIS A 159 12.17 7.23 -2.10
N ASP A 160 12.27 8.35 -2.83
CA ASP A 160 11.28 8.70 -3.84
C ASP A 160 11.32 7.73 -5.03
N SER A 161 10.34 7.82 -5.94
CA SER A 161 10.25 6.95 -7.13
C SER A 161 11.50 7.01 -8.04
N SER A 162 12.29 8.09 -8.00
CA SER A 162 13.56 8.21 -8.73
C SER A 162 14.75 7.58 -7.99
N GLN A 163 14.70 7.51 -6.65
CA GLN A 163 15.74 6.95 -5.80
C GLN A 163 15.60 5.44 -5.57
N LEU A 164 14.36 4.93 -5.53
CA LEU A 164 14.07 3.50 -5.31
C LEU A 164 14.84 2.54 -6.25
N PRO A 165 15.02 2.84 -7.57
CA PRO A 165 15.83 2.00 -8.45
C PRO A 165 17.25 1.74 -7.95
N ALA A 166 17.88 2.68 -7.24
CA ALA A 166 19.24 2.50 -6.71
C ALA A 166 19.31 1.41 -5.62
N LEU A 167 18.18 1.10 -4.96
CA LEU A 167 18.07 0.06 -3.94
C LEU A 167 17.64 -1.30 -4.51
N CYS A 168 17.38 -1.38 -5.80
CA CYS A 168 16.75 -2.54 -6.43
C CYS A 168 17.61 -3.13 -7.56
N ASP A 169 17.35 -4.39 -7.86
CA ASP A 169 17.79 -5.04 -9.08
C ASP A 169 16.63 -5.03 -10.11
N PRO A 170 16.85 -4.64 -11.37
CA PRO A 170 15.83 -4.73 -12.40
C PRO A 170 15.53 -6.20 -12.73
N LEU A 171 14.26 -6.54 -12.93
CA LEU A 171 13.86 -7.88 -13.34
C LEU A 171 13.94 -8.02 -14.86
N ALA A 172 14.67 -9.03 -15.33
CA ALA A 172 14.81 -9.32 -16.76
C ALA A 172 13.52 -9.85 -17.39
N ARG A 173 12.70 -10.57 -16.61
CA ARG A 173 11.41 -11.11 -17.05
C ARG A 173 10.33 -10.71 -16.05
N THR A 174 9.18 -10.30 -16.58
CA THR A 174 8.01 -9.96 -15.75
C THR A 174 7.42 -11.19 -15.05
N ASP A 175 7.58 -12.38 -15.62
CA ASP A 175 7.17 -13.64 -14.97
C ASP A 175 7.93 -13.93 -13.67
N ASP A 176 9.10 -13.30 -13.48
CA ASP A 176 9.90 -13.46 -12.28
C ASP A 176 9.38 -12.63 -11.11
N LEU A 177 8.33 -11.83 -11.30
CA LEU A 177 7.69 -11.04 -10.23
C LEU A 177 7.26 -11.93 -9.07
N ARG A 178 7.56 -11.47 -7.87
CA ARG A 178 7.25 -12.08 -6.58
C ARG A 178 6.67 -11.03 -5.64
N PRO A 179 5.78 -11.42 -4.70
CA PRO A 179 5.26 -10.51 -3.69
C PRO A 179 6.40 -9.72 -3.01
N GLY A 180 6.23 -8.41 -2.87
CA GLY A 180 7.25 -7.50 -2.36
C GLY A 180 8.11 -6.81 -3.43
N ASP A 181 8.09 -7.30 -4.68
CA ASP A 181 8.69 -6.57 -5.80
C ASP A 181 7.94 -5.26 -6.08
N LEU A 182 8.62 -4.35 -6.76
CA LEU A 182 8.10 -3.03 -7.11
C LEU A 182 7.83 -2.97 -8.61
N LEU A 183 6.82 -2.23 -8.99
CA LEU A 183 6.65 -1.72 -10.34
C LEU A 183 6.77 -0.20 -10.23
N ASN A 184 7.77 0.39 -10.89
CA ASN A 184 8.14 1.79 -10.71
C ASN A 184 8.24 2.54 -12.05
N ILE A 185 7.74 3.78 -12.07
CA ILE A 185 8.04 4.79 -13.08
C ILE A 185 8.83 5.89 -12.36
N PRO A 186 10.14 6.04 -12.64
CA PRO A 186 10.96 7.08 -12.01
C PRO A 186 10.35 8.47 -12.14
N HIS A 187 10.42 9.26 -11.05
CA HIS A 187 9.85 10.61 -10.94
C HIS A 187 8.32 10.69 -11.11
N ARG A 188 7.60 9.56 -11.09
CA ARG A 188 6.17 9.53 -11.42
C ARG A 188 5.34 8.73 -10.44
N HIS A 189 5.56 7.42 -10.35
CA HIS A 189 4.69 6.56 -9.53
C HIS A 189 5.33 5.21 -9.22
N VAL A 190 4.99 4.64 -8.06
CA VAL A 190 5.43 3.32 -7.67
C VAL A 190 4.29 2.53 -7.03
N ILE A 191 4.22 1.23 -7.33
CA ILE A 191 3.27 0.29 -6.76
C ILE A 191 4.01 -0.94 -6.21
N LEU A 192 3.46 -1.55 -5.15
CA LEU A 192 3.99 -2.76 -4.52
C LEU A 192 3.26 -3.99 -5.06
N PHE A 193 3.98 -4.86 -5.76
CA PHE A 193 3.42 -6.10 -6.28
C PHE A 193 3.08 -7.07 -5.13
N ALA A 194 1.85 -7.57 -5.10
CA ALA A 194 1.32 -8.40 -4.03
C ALA A 194 1.06 -9.85 -4.44
N GLY A 195 1.19 -10.18 -5.72
CA GLY A 195 1.08 -11.54 -6.25
C GLY A 195 0.32 -11.62 -7.57
N TRP A 196 0.27 -12.81 -8.15
CA TRP A 196 -0.51 -13.09 -9.36
C TRP A 196 -2.00 -13.23 -9.02
N ALA A 197 -2.85 -12.46 -9.71
CA ALA A 197 -4.30 -12.55 -9.55
C ALA A 197 -4.93 -13.66 -10.40
N ARG A 198 -4.23 -14.09 -11.46
CA ARG A 198 -4.65 -15.17 -12.34
C ARG A 198 -3.52 -16.17 -12.58
N PRO A 199 -3.83 -17.47 -12.78
CA PRO A 199 -2.82 -18.51 -13.02
C PRO A 199 -1.98 -18.30 -14.29
N ASP A 200 -2.52 -17.60 -15.28
CA ASP A 200 -1.85 -17.27 -16.54
C ASP A 200 -0.94 -16.03 -16.47
N HIS A 201 -0.77 -15.47 -15.26
CA HIS A 201 0.01 -14.25 -15.00
C HIS A 201 -0.45 -13.00 -15.78
N SER A 202 -1.66 -13.03 -16.35
CA SER A 202 -2.19 -11.89 -17.10
C SER A 202 -2.59 -10.72 -16.20
N TRP A 203 -2.86 -10.99 -14.92
CA TRP A 203 -3.32 -10.02 -13.93
C TRP A 203 -2.53 -10.14 -12.63
N ILE A 204 -2.35 -8.99 -11.97
CA ILE A 204 -1.60 -8.86 -10.73
C ILE A 204 -2.47 -8.28 -9.62
N TYR A 205 -2.18 -8.67 -8.39
CA TYR A 205 -2.54 -7.94 -7.18
C TYR A 205 -1.42 -6.95 -6.85
N TYR A 206 -1.78 -5.74 -6.43
CA TYR A 206 -0.80 -4.73 -6.01
C TYR A 206 -1.41 -3.77 -4.98
N TYR A 207 -0.56 -3.18 -4.15
CA TYR A 207 -0.92 -2.04 -3.30
C TYR A 207 -0.33 -0.76 -3.89
N GLU A 208 -1.10 0.31 -3.79
CA GLU A 208 -0.65 1.66 -4.10
C GLU A 208 -1.49 2.69 -3.35
N THR A 209 -0.96 3.89 -3.19
CA THR A 209 -1.71 5.11 -2.84
C THR A 209 -1.54 6.12 -3.97
N GLY A 210 -2.47 7.07 -4.12
CA GLY A 210 -2.39 8.07 -5.19
C GLY A 210 -2.92 7.58 -6.55
N GLY A 211 -3.17 6.29 -6.75
CA GLY A 211 -3.89 5.73 -7.90
C GLY A 211 -5.41 5.55 -7.68
N ILE A 212 -6.21 5.44 -8.75
CA ILE A 212 -7.69 5.37 -8.69
C ILE A 212 -8.20 4.12 -7.92
N PRO A 213 -9.34 4.16 -7.22
CA PRO A 213 -10.30 5.26 -7.13
C PRO A 213 -10.10 6.21 -5.94
N GLU A 214 -9.32 5.84 -4.93
CA GLU A 214 -9.25 6.56 -3.65
C GLU A 214 -7.90 7.29 -3.46
N TRP A 215 -7.90 8.27 -2.56
CA TRP A 215 -6.70 8.98 -2.09
C TRP A 215 -6.11 8.30 -0.84
N LYS A 216 -5.98 6.98 -0.86
CA LYS A 216 -5.36 6.18 0.23
C LYS A 216 -4.77 4.88 -0.30
N PRO A 217 -3.88 4.22 0.45
CA PRO A 217 -3.43 2.87 0.15
C PRO A 217 -4.61 1.90 0.02
N ALA A 218 -4.59 1.07 -1.02
CA ALA A 218 -5.57 0.02 -1.21
C ALA A 218 -5.00 -1.15 -2.02
N LEU A 219 -5.51 -2.36 -1.76
CA LEU A 219 -5.24 -3.51 -2.60
C LEU A 219 -6.08 -3.43 -3.88
N LYS A 220 -5.43 -3.63 -5.02
CA LYS A 220 -6.03 -3.54 -6.36
C LYS A 220 -5.65 -4.73 -7.21
N GLN A 221 -6.38 -4.91 -8.31
CA GLN A 221 -6.04 -5.86 -9.35
C GLN A 221 -6.21 -5.25 -10.74
N SER A 222 -5.26 -5.52 -11.64
CA SER A 222 -5.23 -4.99 -13.00
C SER A 222 -4.53 -5.94 -13.98
N PRO A 223 -4.78 -5.80 -15.30
CA PRO A 223 -3.97 -6.47 -16.32
C PRO A 223 -2.52 -6.00 -16.25
N LEU A 224 -1.56 -6.93 -16.15
CA LEU A 224 -0.14 -6.61 -16.08
C LEU A 224 0.31 -5.84 -17.33
N GLN A 225 -0.10 -6.29 -18.51
CA GLN A 225 0.35 -5.67 -19.75
C GLN A 225 -0.06 -4.20 -19.87
N THR A 226 -1.24 -3.83 -19.34
CA THR A 226 -1.69 -2.44 -19.30
C THR A 226 -0.82 -1.62 -18.35
N ILE A 227 -0.50 -2.14 -17.16
CA ILE A 227 0.46 -1.50 -16.24
C ILE A 227 1.82 -1.28 -16.95
N LEU A 228 2.38 -2.30 -17.58
CA LEU A 228 3.68 -2.18 -18.27
C LEU A 228 3.64 -1.16 -19.42
N SER A 229 2.53 -1.09 -20.16
CA SER A 229 2.37 -0.10 -21.25
C SER A 229 2.34 1.36 -20.77
N LEU A 230 2.07 1.60 -19.48
CA LEU A 230 2.18 2.94 -18.86
C LEU A 230 3.63 3.32 -18.55
N GLY A 231 4.58 2.38 -18.68
CA GLY A 231 6.01 2.59 -18.47
C GLY A 231 6.56 2.04 -17.15
N PHE A 232 5.76 1.30 -16.38
CA PHE A 232 6.23 0.68 -15.13
C PHE A 232 7.34 -0.34 -15.39
N GLN A 233 8.43 -0.21 -14.64
CA GLN A 233 9.57 -1.11 -14.68
C GLN A 233 9.55 -2.05 -13.48
N PRO A 234 9.68 -3.37 -13.68
CA PRO A 234 9.71 -4.33 -12.59
C PRO A 234 11.08 -4.33 -11.91
N LEU A 235 11.08 -4.15 -10.58
CA LEU A 235 12.26 -4.02 -9.75
C LEU A 235 12.13 -4.93 -8.52
N ARG A 236 13.26 -5.48 -8.05
CA ARG A 236 13.34 -6.25 -6.82
C ARG A 236 14.21 -5.54 -5.80
N TYR A 237 13.65 -5.21 -4.64
CA TYR A 237 14.42 -4.62 -3.56
C TYR A 237 15.53 -5.58 -3.09
N ARG A 238 16.77 -5.09 -3.01
CA ARG A 238 17.93 -5.92 -2.64
C ARG A 238 17.83 -6.48 -1.22
N GLY A 239 17.17 -5.77 -0.30
CA GLY A 239 16.93 -6.21 1.08
C GLY A 239 15.71 -7.13 1.28
N MET A 240 15.06 -7.59 0.21
CA MET A 240 13.92 -8.51 0.29
C MET A 240 14.41 -9.95 0.54
N ALA A 241 14.05 -10.50 1.70
CA ALA A 241 14.28 -11.90 2.03
C ALA A 241 13.44 -12.80 1.11
N ARG A 242 14.02 -13.91 0.65
CA ARG A 242 13.41 -14.74 -0.40
C ARG A 242 13.59 -16.22 -0.15
N GLU A 243 12.62 -16.99 -0.59
CA GLU A 243 12.82 -18.42 -0.81
C GLU A 243 13.80 -18.60 -1.98
N GLU A 244 14.79 -19.47 -1.85
CA GLU A 244 15.71 -19.83 -2.94
C GLU A 244 14.92 -20.37 -4.13
N VAL A 245 13.98 -21.26 -3.83
CA VAL A 245 13.02 -21.83 -4.78
C VAL A 245 11.61 -21.35 -4.38
N PRO A 246 10.89 -20.63 -5.24
CA PRO A 246 9.52 -20.22 -4.96
C PRO A 246 8.64 -21.42 -4.65
N SER A 247 8.05 -21.44 -3.47
CA SER A 247 7.11 -22.47 -3.03
C SER A 247 5.74 -22.37 -3.73
N GLY A 248 5.49 -21.28 -4.46
CA GLY A 248 4.18 -20.97 -5.04
C GLY A 248 3.12 -20.63 -3.99
N LYS A 249 3.49 -20.55 -2.70
CA LYS A 249 2.59 -20.15 -1.63
C LYS A 249 2.17 -18.70 -1.82
N GLN A 250 0.87 -18.46 -1.74
CA GLN A 250 0.32 -17.12 -1.79
C GLN A 250 0.54 -16.42 -0.45
N VAL A 251 1.07 -15.19 -0.50
CA VAL A 251 1.21 -14.35 0.69
C VAL A 251 -0.14 -13.74 1.10
N LEU A 252 -0.96 -13.36 0.12
CA LEU A 252 -2.30 -12.84 0.37
C LEU A 252 -3.29 -13.97 0.70
N THR A 253 -4.03 -13.81 1.78
CA THR A 253 -5.12 -14.71 2.13
C THR A 253 -6.28 -14.59 1.13
N ARG A 254 -7.20 -15.58 1.12
CA ARG A 254 -8.43 -15.50 0.32
C ARG A 254 -9.28 -14.28 0.69
N ALA A 255 -9.40 -13.99 1.99
CA ALA A 255 -10.21 -12.88 2.50
C ALA A 255 -9.66 -11.52 2.05
N VAL A 256 -8.33 -11.34 2.07
CA VAL A 256 -7.68 -10.11 1.60
C VAL A 256 -7.92 -9.92 0.09
N ARG A 257 -7.74 -10.97 -0.72
CA ARG A 257 -7.95 -10.91 -2.17
C ARG A 257 -9.37 -10.54 -2.59
N GLN A 258 -10.38 -10.98 -1.83
CA GLN A 258 -11.79 -10.64 -2.11
C GLN A 258 -12.09 -9.14 -1.99
N ARG A 259 -11.21 -8.37 -1.34
CA ARG A 259 -11.35 -6.92 -1.18
C ARG A 259 -10.61 -6.14 -2.27
N ALA A 260 -9.87 -6.80 -3.14
CA ALA A 260 -9.08 -6.13 -4.17
C ALA A 260 -9.97 -5.36 -5.14
N VAL A 261 -9.74 -4.06 -5.26
CA VAL A 261 -10.47 -3.20 -6.20
C VAL A 261 -10.10 -3.60 -7.62
N ASN A 262 -11.11 -3.91 -8.44
CA ASN A 262 -10.90 -4.26 -9.85
C ASN A 262 -10.68 -3.01 -10.69
N VAL A 263 -9.46 -2.82 -11.20
CA VAL A 263 -9.06 -1.69 -12.03
C VAL A 263 -8.64 -2.23 -13.40
N ALA A 264 -9.62 -2.42 -14.30
CA ALA A 264 -9.40 -3.01 -15.62
C ALA A 264 -8.59 -2.08 -16.55
N GLN A 265 -8.66 -0.77 -16.33
CA GLN A 265 -7.93 0.26 -17.07
C GLN A 265 -7.13 1.10 -16.06
N PRO A 266 -5.99 0.59 -15.58
CA PRO A 266 -5.15 1.38 -14.70
C PRO A 266 -4.64 2.61 -15.43
N VAL A 267 -4.45 3.68 -14.68
CA VAL A 267 -3.78 4.91 -15.09
C VAL A 267 -2.59 5.13 -14.18
N ILE A 268 -1.63 5.97 -14.60
CA ILE A 268 -0.57 6.40 -13.69
C ILE A 268 -1.25 7.15 -12.54
N GLY A 269 -0.94 6.78 -11.30
CA GLY A 269 -1.39 7.51 -10.12
C GLY A 269 -0.95 8.98 -10.18
N GLU A 270 -1.59 9.82 -9.38
CA GLU A 270 -1.24 11.25 -9.30
C GLU A 270 -1.35 11.96 -10.69
N PRO A 271 -2.52 11.94 -11.36
CA PRO A 271 -2.69 12.42 -12.73
C PRO A 271 -2.53 13.93 -12.89
#